data_AF-A0A0D0S9J3-F1
#
_entry.id   AF-A0A0D0S9J3-F1
#
_cell.length_a   1.000
_cell.length_b   1.000
_cell.length_c   1.000
_cell.angle_alpha   90.00
_cell.angle_beta   90.00
_cell.angle_gamma   90.00
#
_symmetry.space_group_name_H-M   'P 1'
#
loop_
_entity.id
_entity.type
_entity.pdbx_description
1 polymer ?
#
loop_
_entity_poly.entity_id
_entity_poly.type
_entity_poly.pdbx_seq_one_letter_code
_entity_poly.pdbx_strand_id
1 'polypeptide(L)'
;MNYQLVLDKTLENLKGGERLLLHACCAPCSSYCLEYLSNYFTIDVLFYNPNISEAAEYKKREDELKRLISEMPFKYPVRAKVFRLSSRRVL
;
A
#
# COMPACT_ATOMS: atom_id res chain seq x y z
N MET A 1 20.69 12.86 -7.67
CA MET A 1 20.51 11.95 -6.51
C MET A 1 19.74 10.73 -7.01
N ASN A 2 20.22 9.50 -6.78
CA ASN A 2 19.48 8.28 -7.12
C ASN A 2 18.80 7.75 -5.85
N TYR A 3 17.48 7.86 -5.78
CA TYR A 3 16.72 7.49 -4.58
C TYR A 3 16.64 5.98 -4.34
N GLN A 4 16.75 5.16 -5.40
CA GLN A 4 16.79 3.71 -5.24
C GLN A 4 18.04 3.28 -4.47
N LEU A 5 19.21 3.80 -4.83
CA LEU A 5 20.46 3.49 -4.12
C LEU A 5 20.45 3.95 -2.67
N VAL A 6 19.75 5.05 -2.36
CA VAL A 6 19.59 5.51 -0.98
C VAL A 6 18.64 4.60 -0.21
N LEU A 7 17.54 4.17 -0.84
CA LEU A 7 16.60 3.19 -0.26
C LEU A 7 17.32 1.87 0.03
N ASP A 8 18.01 1.28 -0.95
CA ASP A 8 18.69 -0.01 -0.82
C ASP A 8 19.65 -0.01 0.38
N LYS A 9 20.50 1.02 0.50
CA LYS A 9 21.41 1.20 1.65
C LYS A 9 20.69 1.38 2.99
N THR A 10 19.51 1.97 2.98
CA THR A 10 18.69 2.11 4.19
C THR A 10 18.15 0.75 4.63
N LEU A 11 17.71 -0.07 3.66
CA LEU A 11 17.15 -1.39 3.91
C LEU A 11 18.18 -2.41 4.41
N GLU A 12 19.47 -2.25 4.06
CA GLU A 12 20.58 -3.11 4.57
C GLU A 12 20.66 -3.15 6.10
N ASN A 13 20.18 -2.13 6.79
CA ASN A 13 20.23 -2.04 8.26
C ASN A 13 19.02 -2.69 8.94
N LEU A 14 18.04 -3.21 8.19
CA LEU A 14 16.85 -3.85 8.74
C LEU A 14 17.11 -5.31 9.09
N LYS A 15 16.43 -5.81 10.12
CA LYS A 15 16.50 -7.23 10.52
C LYS A 15 15.44 -8.07 9.80
N GLY A 16 14.49 -7.42 9.12
CA GLY A 16 13.40 -8.03 8.38
C GLY A 16 12.18 -8.29 9.26
N GLY A 17 10.99 -8.13 8.68
CA GLY A 17 9.71 -8.35 9.35
C GLY A 17 9.16 -7.14 10.12
N GLU A 18 9.82 -5.99 10.04
CA GLU A 18 9.31 -4.72 10.55
C GLU A 18 7.97 -4.36 9.89
N ARG A 19 7.20 -3.47 10.52
CA ARG A 19 5.87 -3.09 10.03
C ARG A 19 5.93 -1.80 9.22
N LEU A 20 5.34 -1.81 8.03
CA LEU A 20 5.18 -0.63 7.17
C LEU A 20 3.71 -0.34 6.91
N LEU A 21 3.29 0.91 7.10
CA LEU A 21 2.01 1.42 6.62
C LEU A 21 2.23 2.07 5.25
N LEU A 22 1.62 1.51 4.21
CA LEU A 22 1.80 1.98 2.82
C LEU A 22 0.49 2.57 2.30
N HIS A 23 0.54 3.82 1.85
CA HIS A 23 -0.60 4.46 1.19
C HIS A 23 -0.68 4.01 -0.28
N ALA A 24 -1.89 3.65 -0.73
CA ALA A 24 -2.19 3.34 -2.12
C ALA A 24 -3.45 4.08 -2.56
N CYS A 25 -3.38 4.78 -3.70
CA CYS A 25 -4.55 5.40 -4.34
C CYS A 25 -5.18 4.50 -5.42
N CYS A 26 -4.47 3.45 -5.86
CA CYS A 26 -4.90 2.46 -6.85
C CYS A 26 -3.98 1.22 -6.86
N ALA A 27 -4.45 0.08 -7.39
CA ALA A 27 -3.64 -1.14 -7.51
C ALA A 27 -2.31 -0.96 -8.27
N PRO A 28 -2.30 -0.46 -9.53
CA PRO A 28 -1.04 -0.30 -10.28
C PRO A 28 -0.11 0.76 -9.69
N CYS A 29 -0.65 1.71 -8.90
CA CYS A 29 0.14 2.72 -8.19
C CYS A 29 1.03 2.10 -7.09
N SER A 30 0.66 0.92 -6.60
CA SER A 30 1.30 0.27 -5.45
C SER A 30 2.02 -1.04 -5.79
N SER A 31 1.78 -1.63 -6.97
CA SER A 31 2.25 -2.98 -7.30
C SER A 31 3.76 -3.16 -7.14
N TYR A 32 4.57 -2.28 -7.73
CA TYR A 32 6.03 -2.35 -7.61
C TYR A 32 6.50 -2.16 -6.16
N CYS A 33 5.92 -1.20 -5.44
CA CYS A 33 6.27 -0.96 -4.04
C CYS A 33 5.93 -2.18 -3.17
N LEU A 34 4.78 -2.83 -3.40
CA LEU A 34 4.38 -4.03 -2.67
C LEU A 34 5.28 -5.22 -3.02
N GLU A 35 5.56 -5.44 -4.30
CA GLU A 35 6.48 -6.49 -4.76
C GLU A 35 7.85 -6.34 -4.09
N TYR A 36 8.43 -5.14 -4.16
CA TYR A 36 9.77 -4.86 -3.69
C TYR A 36 9.85 -4.83 -2.15
N LEU A 37 9.02 -4.02 -1.48
CA LEU A 37 9.11 -3.78 -0.03
C LEU A 37 8.57 -4.96 0.80
N SER A 38 7.72 -5.81 0.24
CA SER A 38 7.27 -7.03 0.95
C SER A 38 8.40 -8.04 1.21
N ASN A 39 9.57 -7.85 0.59
CA ASN A 39 10.78 -8.63 0.90
C ASN A 39 11.41 -8.26 2.24
N TYR A 40 11.04 -7.11 2.80
CA TYR A 40 11.62 -6.50 4.00
C TYR A 40 10.59 -6.29 5.11
N PHE A 41 9.35 -5.95 4.76
CA PHE A 41 8.32 -5.52 5.73
C PHE A 41 7.06 -6.40 5.71
N THR A 42 6.42 -6.51 6.87
CA THR A 42 4.98 -6.79 6.92
C THR A 42 4.22 -5.50 6.62
N ILE A 43 3.36 -5.52 5.60
CA ILE A 43 2.74 -4.30 5.07
C ILE A 43 1.26 -4.25 5.43
N ASP A 44 0.82 -3.14 6.01
CA ASP A 44 -0.60 -2.75 6.05
C ASP A 44 -0.82 -1.67 4.98
N VAL A 45 -1.73 -1.89 4.04
CA VAL A 45 -2.01 -0.96 2.94
C VAL A 45 -3.21 -0.08 3.28
N LEU A 46 -3.00 1.23 3.32
CA LEU A 46 -4.03 2.26 3.44
C LEU A 46 -4.55 2.63 2.05
N PHE A 47 -5.77 2.21 1.70
CA PHE A 47 -6.44 2.69 0.50
C PHE A 47 -7.09 4.05 0.75
N TYR A 48 -6.64 5.10 0.07
CA TYR A 48 -7.22 6.43 0.17
C TYR A 48 -6.97 7.27 -1.08
N ASN A 49 -8.01 7.88 -1.65
CA ASN A 49 -7.88 8.85 -2.73
C ASN A 49 -9.05 9.86 -2.67
N PRO A 50 -8.83 11.08 -2.17
CA PRO A 50 -9.89 12.08 -2.02
C PRO A 50 -10.41 12.62 -3.36
N ASN A 51 -9.71 12.36 -4.47
CA ASN A 51 -10.08 12.87 -5.79
C ASN A 51 -11.09 11.97 -6.52
N ILE A 52 -11.55 10.87 -5.91
CA ILE A 52 -12.57 9.99 -6.49
C ILE A 52 -13.92 10.33 -5.87
N SER A 53 -14.75 11.08 -6.60
CA SER A 53 -16.10 11.47 -6.16
C SER A 53 -17.11 10.34 -6.31
N GLU A 54 -16.99 9.55 -7.38
CA GLU A 54 -17.94 8.48 -7.71
C GLU A 54 -17.71 7.26 -6.82
N ALA A 55 -18.69 6.94 -5.97
CA ALA A 55 -18.61 5.83 -5.01
C ALA A 55 -18.36 4.47 -5.70
N ALA A 56 -18.94 4.26 -6.88
CA ALA A 56 -18.74 3.05 -7.67
C ALA A 56 -17.29 2.88 -8.14
N GLU A 57 -16.66 3.95 -8.61
CA GLU A 57 -15.24 3.94 -9.02
C GLU A 57 -14.31 3.76 -7.81
N TYR A 58 -14.62 4.42 -6.69
CA TYR A 58 -13.85 4.23 -5.44
C TYR A 58 -13.87 2.77 -5.02
N LYS A 59 -15.06 2.15 -5.01
CA LYS A 59 -15.25 0.75 -4.64
C LYS A 59 -14.54 -0.19 -5.61
N LYS A 60 -14.64 0.06 -6.91
CA LYS A 60 -13.94 -0.71 -7.95
C LYS A 60 -12.43 -0.71 -7.73
N ARG A 61 -11.83 0.45 -7.46
CA ARG A 61 -10.39 0.57 -7.19
C ARG A 61 -9.96 -0.06 -5.87
N GLU A 62 -10.79 0.05 -4.84
CA GLU A 62 -10.59 -0.62 -3.55
C GLU A 62 -10.55 -2.14 -3.74
N ASP A 63 -11.51 -2.70 -4.49
CA ASP A 63 -11.62 -4.13 -4.72
C ASP A 63 -10.52 -4.66 -5.64
N GLU A 64 -10.10 -3.88 -6.64
CA GLU A 64 -8.96 -4.22 -7.48
C GLU A 64 -7.64 -4.25 -6.69
N LEU A 65 -7.45 -3.33 -5.73
CA LEU A 65 -6.30 -3.38 -4.83
C LEU A 65 -6.32 -4.63 -3.94
N LYS A 66 -7.49 -5.02 -3.43
CA LYS A 66 -7.62 -6.27 -2.65
C LYS A 66 -7.33 -7.50 -3.49
N ARG A 67 -7.83 -7.54 -4.74
CA ARG A 67 -7.56 -8.61 -5.71
C ARG A 67 -6.06 -8.73 -5.96
N LEU A 68 -5.39 -7.62 -6.27
CA LEU A 68 -3.93 -7.58 -6.46
C LEU A 68 -3.19 -8.17 -5.25
N ILE A 69 -3.52 -7.72 -4.03
CA ILE A 69 -2.88 -8.21 -2.79
C ILE A 69 -3.15 -9.71 -2.57
N SER A 70 -4.30 -10.24 -3.00
CA SER A 70 -4.61 -11.66 -2.85
C SER A 70 -3.91 -12.57 -3.88
N GLU A 71 -3.56 -12.04 -5.04
CA GLU A 71 -2.97 -12.81 -6.15
C GLU A 71 -1.44 -12.76 -6.18
N MET A 72 -0.84 -11.69 -5.67
CA MET A 72 0.61 -11.53 -5.68
C MET A 72 1.31 -12.40 -4.63
N PRO A 73 2.43 -13.05 -4.98
CA PRO A 73 3.27 -13.72 -4.01
C PRO A 73 4.04 -12.67 -3.19
N PHE A 74 3.98 -12.77 -1.86
CA PHE A 74 4.73 -11.90 -0.96
C PHE A 74 5.55 -12.72 0.02
N LYS A 75 6.80 -12.30 0.27
CA LYS A 75 7.68 -12.94 1.27
C LYS A 75 7.16 -12.70 2.69
N TYR A 76 6.80 -11.46 3.01
CA TYR A 76 6.13 -11.10 4.25
C TYR A 76 4.66 -10.70 4.02
N PRO A 77 3.76 -10.93 5.00
CA PRO A 77 2.34 -10.63 4.84
C PRO A 77 2.04 -9.18 4.44
N VAL A 78 1.16 -9.04 3.45
CA VAL A 78 0.55 -7.78 3.02
C VAL A 78 -0.96 -7.82 3.31
N ARG A 79 -1.49 -6.79 3.97
CA ARG A 79 -2.91 -6.70 4.34
C ARG A 79 -3.52 -5.40 3.87
N ALA A 80 -4.64 -5.46 3.16
CA ALA A 80 -5.41 -4.27 2.83
C ALA A 80 -6.19 -3.78 4.06
N LYS A 81 -5.94 -2.55 4.52
CA LYS A 81 -6.74 -1.83 5.51
C LYS A 81 -7.45 -0.65 4.82
N VAL A 82 -8.74 -0.81 4.59
CA VAL A 82 -9.55 0.24 4.00
C VAL A 82 -10.01 1.18 5.11
N PHE A 83 -9.36 2.34 5.22
CA PHE A 83 -9.81 3.40 6.11
C PHE A 83 -10.82 4.26 5.36
N ARG A 84 -12.10 4.07 5.70
CA ARG A 84 -13.14 5.05 5.34
C ARG A 84 -13.04 6.16 6.37
N LEU A 85 -12.67 7.36 5.95
CA LEU A 85 -12.91 8.53 6.77
C LEU A 85 -14.42 8.59 7.02
N SER A 86 -14.85 8.28 8.25
CA SER A 86 -16.24 8.59 8.60
C SER A 86 -16.35 10.09 8.51
N SER A 87 -17.24 10.61 7.66
CA SER A 87 -17.57 12.02 7.63
C SER A 87 -18.16 12.43 8.99
N ARG A 88 -17.30 12.77 9.94
CA ARG A 88 -17.60 13.58 11.12
C ARG A 88 -16.49 14.60 11.29
N ARG A 89 -16.85 15.85 10.98
CA ARG A 89 -16.12 17.11 11.05
C ARG A 89 -15.21 17.42 9.86
N VAL A 90 -15.86 17.92 8.82
CA VAL A 90 -15.47 19.22 8.29
C VAL A 90 -16.27 20.23 9.14
N LEU A 91 -15.60 20.98 10.02
CA LEU A 91 -16.12 22.24 10.57
C LEU A 91 -15.60 23.36 9.66
#